data_AF-A0A966NPJ6-F1
#
_entry.id   AF-A0A966NPJ6-F1
#
_cell.length_a   1.000
_cell.length_b   1.000
_cell.length_c   1.000
_cell.angle_alpha   90.00
_cell.angle_beta   90.00
_cell.angle_gamma   90.00
#
_symmetry.space_group_name_H-M   'P 1'
#
loop_
_entity.id
_entity.type
_entity.pdbx_description
1 polymer ?
#
loop_
_entity_poly.entity_id
_entity_poly.type
_entity_poly.pdbx_seq_one_letter_code
_entity_poly.pdbx_strand_id
1 'polypeptide(L)'
;MDNSELLQGLSDEKAAEYLRIDGPNQISSVNKFSGFQILLRQFLSPAILILLITAVIYGSLGNAHDALILLAIILPSGLLTFIQEYQAEMTMNRLRARLSLTVKTIRNGEEREVPSEELVRGDVVLLKPGDLIPADLILISGDSLSIDEAALTGESFPRRKDAERSDE
;
A
#
# COMPACT_ATOMS: atom_id res chain seq x y z
N MET A 1 1.54 -17.29 -29.17
CA MET A 1 0.45 -18.04 -28.47
C MET A 1 -0.80 -17.90 -29.31
N ASP A 2 -1.58 -18.98 -29.48
CA ASP A 2 -2.80 -18.93 -30.28
C ASP A 2 -3.86 -18.07 -29.57
N ASN A 3 -4.54 -17.17 -30.29
CA ASN A 3 -5.57 -16.29 -29.74
C ASN A 3 -6.70 -17.06 -29.05
N SER A 4 -6.91 -18.33 -29.41
CA SER A 4 -7.90 -19.19 -28.78
C SER A 4 -7.58 -19.55 -27.32
N GLU A 5 -6.30 -19.62 -26.93
CA GLU A 5 -5.91 -19.91 -25.55
C GLU A 5 -6.09 -18.69 -24.65
N LEU A 6 -5.87 -17.48 -25.19
CA LEU A 6 -6.07 -16.21 -24.48
C LEU A 6 -7.54 -15.97 -24.14
N LEU A 7 -8.47 -16.42 -24.96
CA LEU A 7 -9.91 -16.33 -24.70
C LEU A 7 -10.42 -17.34 -23.67
N GLN A 8 -9.68 -18.42 -23.41
CA GLN A 8 -10.01 -19.37 -22.34
C GLN A 8 -9.46 -18.92 -20.98
N GLY A 9 -8.39 -18.12 -20.98
CA GLY A 9 -7.74 -17.69 -19.76
C GLY A 9 -7.19 -18.87 -18.95
N LEU A 10 -6.94 -18.64 -17.66
CA LEU A 10 -6.35 -19.66 -16.77
C LEU A 10 -7.44 -20.60 -16.22
N SER A 11 -7.11 -21.87 -15.92
CA SER A 11 -8.03 -22.71 -15.15
C SER A 11 -7.97 -22.37 -13.67
N ASP A 12 -9.06 -22.61 -12.95
CA ASP A 12 -9.13 -22.39 -11.49
C ASP A 12 -8.05 -23.17 -10.73
N GLU A 13 -7.73 -24.40 -11.17
CA GLU A 13 -6.68 -25.20 -10.54
C GLU A 13 -5.30 -24.59 -10.73
N LYS A 14 -4.99 -24.12 -11.94
CA LYS A 14 -3.72 -23.44 -12.23
C LYS A 14 -3.62 -22.11 -11.51
N ALA A 15 -4.72 -21.36 -11.42
CA ALA A 15 -4.76 -20.11 -10.66
C ALA A 15 -4.45 -20.35 -9.19
N ALA A 16 -5.10 -21.35 -8.58
CA ALA A 16 -4.85 -21.73 -7.19
C ALA A 16 -3.43 -22.28 -6.97
N GLU A 17 -2.87 -22.98 -7.95
CA GLU A 17 -1.48 -23.45 -7.92
C GLU A 17 -0.49 -22.27 -7.92
N TYR A 18 -0.64 -21.33 -8.86
CA TYR A 18 0.22 -20.15 -8.93
C TYR A 18 0.09 -19.27 -7.69
N LEU A 19 -1.13 -19.09 -7.17
CA LEU A 19 -1.35 -18.32 -5.94
C LEU A 19 -0.62 -18.94 -4.73
N ARG A 20 -0.52 -20.28 -4.67
CA ARG A 20 0.24 -20.98 -3.63
C ARG A 20 1.75 -20.83 -3.79
N ILE A 21 2.25 -20.74 -5.02
CA ILE A 21 3.69 -20.67 -5.32
C ILE A 21 4.21 -19.25 -5.18
N ASP A 22 3.52 -18.30 -5.82
CA ASP A 22 3.95 -16.90 -5.92
C ASP A 22 3.44 -16.06 -4.72
N GLY A 23 2.39 -16.53 -4.04
CA GLY A 23 1.70 -15.78 -3.00
C GLY A 23 0.67 -14.79 -3.56
N PRO A 24 -0.05 -14.09 -2.68
CA PRO A 24 -1.05 -13.11 -3.10
C PRO A 24 -0.42 -11.90 -3.80
N ASN A 25 -1.12 -11.34 -4.78
CA ASN A 25 -0.78 -10.07 -5.43
C ASN A 25 -1.07 -8.89 -4.48
N GLN A 26 -0.27 -8.81 -3.42
CA GLN A 26 -0.35 -7.75 -2.43
C GLN A 26 1.07 -7.25 -2.18
N ILE A 27 1.24 -5.92 -2.23
CA ILE A 27 2.47 -5.29 -1.75
C ILE A 27 2.52 -5.54 -0.25
N SER A 28 3.45 -6.39 0.18
CA SER A 28 3.68 -6.68 1.59
C SER A 28 3.76 -5.37 2.36
N SER A 29 2.89 -5.18 3.36
CA SER A 29 2.93 -3.98 4.20
C SER A 29 4.32 -3.89 4.82
N VAL A 30 5.15 -2.99 4.30
CA VAL A 30 6.51 -2.77 4.80
C VAL A 30 6.37 -2.31 6.24
N ASN A 31 6.70 -3.20 7.17
CA ASN A 31 6.63 -3.06 8.62
C ASN A 31 5.33 -2.44 9.16
N LYS A 32 4.52 -3.26 9.83
CA LYS A 32 3.71 -2.75 10.94
C LYS A 32 4.72 -2.05 11.87
N PHE A 33 4.75 -0.72 11.95
CA PHE A 33 5.54 -0.13 13.01
C PHE A 33 4.99 -0.70 14.30
N SER A 34 5.81 -1.48 15.01
CA SER A 34 5.40 -1.95 16.33
C SER A 34 5.07 -0.71 17.12
N GLY A 35 3.96 -0.66 17.88
CA GLY A 35 3.63 0.54 18.67
C GLY A 35 4.82 1.02 19.51
N PHE A 36 5.74 0.11 19.87
CA PHE A 36 7.01 0.43 20.49
C PHE A 36 7.97 1.28 19.63
N GLN A 37 8.06 1.04 18.32
CA GLN A 37 8.89 1.83 17.40
C GLN A 37 8.35 3.26 17.23
N ILE A 38 7.03 3.44 17.15
CA ILE A 38 6.40 4.76 17.08
C ILE A 38 6.67 5.52 18.39
N LEU A 39 6.51 4.85 19.52
CA LEU A 39 6.82 5.41 20.83
C LEU A 39 8.30 5.84 20.91
N LEU A 40 9.22 4.95 20.53
CA LEU A 40 10.66 5.22 20.57
C LEU A 40 11.03 6.40 19.66
N ARG A 41 10.45 6.48 18.45
CA ARG A 41 10.65 7.62 17.54
C ARG A 41 10.18 8.94 18.13
N GLN A 42 9.09 8.93 18.90
CA GLN A 42 8.60 10.13 19.59
C GLN A 42 9.60 10.59 20.66
N PHE A 43 10.10 9.68 21.51
CA PHE A 43 11.08 10.01 22.55
C PHE A 43 12.45 10.43 22.01
N LEU A 44 12.84 9.94 20.83
CA LEU A 44 14.06 10.37 20.13
C LEU A 44 13.86 11.57 19.19
N SER A 45 12.69 12.21 19.20
CA SER A 45 12.50 13.44 18.43
C SER A 45 13.44 14.55 18.97
N PRO A 46 14.10 15.33 18.09
CA PRO A 46 15.04 16.36 18.52
C PRO A 46 14.46 17.33 19.55
N ALA A 47 13.17 17.68 19.40
CA ALA A 47 12.47 18.57 20.32
C ALA A 47 12.32 17.94 21.72
N ILE A 48 11.86 16.68 21.83
CA ILE A 48 11.70 16.01 23.13
C ILE A 48 13.05 15.76 23.79
N LEU A 49 14.09 15.43 23.03
CA LEU A 49 15.45 15.27 23.56
C LEU A 49 15.99 16.56 24.18
N ILE A 50 15.84 17.70 23.50
CA ILE A 50 16.24 19.01 24.04
C ILE A 50 15.50 19.29 25.35
N LEU A 51 14.20 19.02 25.39
CA LEU A 51 13.40 19.26 26.58
C LEU A 51 13.73 18.30 27.73
N LEU A 52 14.01 17.02 27.46
CA LEU A 52 14.47 16.06 28.46
C LEU A 52 15.82 16.45 29.04
N ILE A 53 16.78 16.85 28.19
CA ILE A 53 18.08 17.37 28.63
C ILE A 53 17.87 18.62 29.51
N THR A 54 16.96 19.51 29.10
CA THR A 54 16.60 20.71 29.86
C THR A 54 16.03 20.35 31.24
N ALA A 55 15.12 19.37 31.32
CA ALA A 55 14.57 18.86 32.59
C ALA A 55 15.69 18.35 33.53
N VAL A 56 16.64 17.59 32.99
CA VAL A 56 17.78 17.05 33.74
C VAL A 56 18.70 18.17 34.24
N ILE A 57 18.95 19.20 33.43
CA ILE A 57 19.74 20.37 33.83
C ILE A 57 19.03 21.08 35.00
N TYR A 58 17.74 21.41 34.87
CA TYR A 58 16.97 22.06 35.95
C TYR A 58 16.99 21.25 37.25
N GLY A 59 16.79 19.93 37.16
CA GLY A 59 16.86 19.05 38.32
C GLY A 59 18.24 19.04 38.99
N SER A 60 19.31 19.07 38.19
CA SER A 60 20.69 19.10 38.68
C SER A 60 21.06 20.43 39.35
N LEU A 61 20.42 21.54 38.96
CA LEU A 61 20.57 22.85 39.59
C LEU A 61 19.79 22.99 40.92
N GLY A 62 19.08 21.94 41.36
CA GLY A 62 18.27 21.96 42.57
C GLY A 62 16.85 22.51 42.36
N ASN A 63 16.49 22.87 41.12
CA ASN A 63 15.16 23.37 40.76
C ASN A 63 14.23 22.20 40.41
N ALA A 64 13.97 21.32 41.39
CA ALA A 64 13.14 20.14 41.20
C ALA A 64 11.69 20.49 40.80
N HIS A 65 11.17 21.63 41.26
CA HIS A 65 9.83 22.10 40.89
C HIS A 65 9.72 22.42 39.39
N ASP A 66 10.69 23.15 38.83
CA ASP A 66 10.69 23.52 37.41
C ASP A 66 10.85 22.28 36.52
N ALA A 67 11.75 21.36 36.90
CA ALA A 67 11.92 20.08 36.21
C ALA A 67 10.63 19.23 36.25
N LEU A 68 9.92 19.22 37.38
CA LEU A 68 8.66 18.49 37.54
C LEU A 68 7.55 19.09 36.68
N ILE A 69 7.41 20.41 36.64
CA ILE A 69 6.42 21.10 35.79
C ILE A 69 6.69 20.77 34.32
N LEU A 70 7.96 20.83 33.90
CA LEU A 70 8.36 20.57 32.53
C LEU A 70 8.07 19.11 32.13
N LEU A 71 8.38 18.14 32.99
CA LEU A 71 8.01 16.73 32.79
C LEU A 71 6.49 16.53 32.72
N ALA A 72 5.73 17.19 33.59
CA ALA A 72 4.28 17.10 33.65
C ALA A 72 3.60 17.65 32.37
N ILE A 73 4.25 18.58 31.66
CA ILE A 73 3.76 19.08 30.37
C ILE A 73 4.13 18.12 29.24
N ILE A 74 5.37 17.64 29.20
CA ILE A 74 5.89 16.90 28.03
C ILE A 74 5.36 15.47 27.98
N LEU A 75 5.26 14.78 29.11
CA LEU A 75 4.84 13.37 29.12
C LEU A 75 3.42 13.18 28.57
N PRO A 76 2.40 13.95 29.00
CA PRO A 76 1.06 13.86 28.41
C PRO A 76 1.03 14.27 26.94
N SER A 77 1.77 15.32 26.56
CA SER A 77 1.84 15.74 25.15
C SER A 77 2.45 14.66 24.26
N GLY A 78 3.56 14.04 24.68
CA GLY A 78 4.19 12.94 23.96
C GLY A 78 3.29 11.71 23.85
N LEU A 79 2.55 11.39 24.92
CA LEU A 79 1.58 10.30 24.91
C LEU A 79 0.40 10.58 23.96
N LEU A 80 -0.13 11.81 23.97
CA LEU A 80 -1.19 12.22 23.06
C LEU A 80 -0.74 12.12 21.60
N THR A 81 0.46 12.61 21.28
CA THR A 81 1.04 12.48 19.95
C THR A 81 1.22 11.03 19.53
N PHE A 82 1.73 10.17 20.42
CA PHE A 82 1.84 8.73 20.15
C PHE A 82 0.47 8.11 19.83
N ILE A 83 -0.55 8.42 20.62
CA ILE A 83 -1.91 7.90 20.39
C ILE A 83 -2.48 8.40 19.05
N GLN A 84 -2.25 9.67 18.70
CA GLN A 84 -2.68 10.25 17.42
C GLN A 84 -2.00 9.57 16.23
N GLU A 85 -0.68 9.39 16.30
CA GLU A 85 0.11 8.75 15.25
C GLU A 85 -0.31 7.28 15.07
N TYR A 86 -0.47 6.55 16.17
CA TYR A 86 -0.91 5.15 16.13
C TYR A 86 -2.31 5.01 15.52
N GLN A 87 -3.24 5.89 15.87
CA GLN A 87 -4.59 5.89 15.29
C GLN A 87 -4.57 6.24 13.79
N ALA A 88 -3.71 7.18 13.38
CA ALA A 88 -3.54 7.56 11.98
C ALA A 88 -3.03 6.37 11.16
N GLU A 89 -2.00 5.67 11.64
CA GLU A 89 -1.46 4.48 10.98
C GLU A 89 -2.48 3.35 10.90
N MET A 90 -3.22 3.08 11.98
CA MET A 90 -4.27 2.05 11.97
C MET A 90 -5.41 2.39 11.00
N THR A 91 -5.77 3.67 10.88
CA THR A 91 -6.78 4.14 9.94
C THR A 91 -6.30 3.95 8.49
N MET A 92 -5.04 4.28 8.21
CA MET A 92 -4.43 4.07 6.91
C MET A 92 -4.38 2.58 6.53
N ASN A 93 -4.02 1.71 7.48
CA ASN A 93 -4.01 0.27 7.26
C ASN A 93 -5.42 -0.29 6.98
N ARG A 94 -6.44 0.21 7.67
CA ARG A 94 -7.84 -0.17 7.39
C ARG A 94 -8.33 0.34 6.04
N LEU A 95 -7.91 1.53 5.62
CA LEU A 95 -8.22 2.05 4.29
C LEU A 95 -7.57 1.19 3.21
N ARG A 96 -6.28 0.85 3.36
CA ARG A 96 -5.58 -0.09 2.47
C ARG A 96 -6.28 -1.44 2.38
N ALA A 97 -6.68 -2.02 3.52
CA ALA A 97 -7.39 -3.31 3.53
C ALA A 97 -8.81 -3.26 2.91
N ARG A 98 -9.45 -2.08 2.86
CA ARG A 98 -10.75 -1.90 2.21
C ARG A 98 -10.65 -1.65 0.71
N LEU A 99 -9.45 -1.30 0.22
CA LEU A 99 -9.15 -1.22 -1.21
C LEU A 99 -8.84 -2.59 -1.80
N SER A 100 -9.51 -3.66 -1.33
CA SER A 100 -9.56 -4.94 -2.07
C SER A 100 -10.25 -4.66 -3.39
N LEU A 101 -9.47 -4.23 -4.38
CA LEU A 101 -9.93 -3.99 -5.74
C LEU A 101 -10.42 -5.33 -6.25
N THR A 102 -11.67 -5.42 -6.67
CA THR A 102 -12.13 -6.56 -7.46
C THR A 102 -11.75 -6.35 -8.91
N VAL A 103 -11.35 -7.42 -9.56
CA VAL A 103 -10.85 -7.41 -10.92
C VAL A 103 -11.59 -8.45 -11.73
N LYS A 104 -12.01 -8.06 -12.93
CA LYS A 104 -12.63 -8.98 -13.88
C LYS A 104 -11.56 -9.74 -14.63
N THR A 105 -11.64 -11.05 -14.61
CA THR A 105 -10.72 -11.98 -15.24
C THR A 105 -11.46 -12.95 -16.13
N ILE A 106 -10.78 -13.55 -17.09
CA ILE A 106 -11.28 -14.73 -17.79
C ILE A 106 -10.58 -15.95 -17.17
N ARG A 107 -11.37 -16.86 -16.61
CA ARG A 107 -10.89 -18.15 -16.11
C ARG A 107 -11.84 -19.24 -16.58
N ASN A 108 -11.30 -20.37 -17.06
CA ASN A 108 -12.08 -21.45 -17.65
C ASN A 108 -13.03 -21.00 -18.79
N GLY A 109 -12.67 -19.94 -19.52
CA GLY A 109 -13.47 -19.35 -20.60
C GLY A 109 -14.64 -18.49 -20.15
N GLU A 110 -14.79 -18.25 -18.84
CA GLU A 110 -15.87 -17.43 -18.28
C GLU A 110 -15.33 -16.16 -17.60
N GLU A 111 -16.08 -15.06 -17.70
CA GLU A 111 -15.79 -13.85 -16.94
C GLU A 111 -16.04 -14.10 -15.45
N ARG A 112 -15.04 -13.81 -14.61
CA ARG A 112 -15.14 -13.89 -13.15
C ARG A 112 -14.57 -12.66 -12.50
N GLU A 113 -15.23 -12.25 -11.43
CA GLU A 113 -14.77 -11.17 -10.57
C GLU A 113 -14.02 -11.76 -9.38
N VAL A 114 -12.72 -11.48 -9.29
CA VAL A 114 -11.84 -12.00 -8.25
C VAL A 114 -11.20 -10.86 -7.47
N PRO A 115 -10.87 -11.04 -6.18
CA PRO A 115 -10.04 -10.07 -5.47
C PRO A 115 -8.70 -9.87 -6.19
N SER A 116 -8.23 -8.64 -6.29
CA SER A 116 -6.92 -8.30 -6.89
C SER A 116 -5.76 -9.03 -6.23
N GLU A 117 -5.89 -9.38 -4.94
CA GLU A 117 -4.92 -10.17 -4.19
C GLU A 117 -4.81 -11.63 -4.68
N GLU A 118 -5.85 -12.14 -5.35
CA GLU A 118 -5.89 -13.48 -5.94
C GLU A 118 -5.49 -13.49 -7.43
N LEU A 119 -5.12 -12.33 -7.99
CA LEU A 119 -4.55 -12.28 -9.33
C LEU A 119 -3.18 -12.95 -9.35
N VAL A 120 -2.97 -13.75 -10.38
CA VAL A 120 -1.71 -14.45 -10.60
C VAL A 120 -1.16 -14.16 -11.99
N ARG A 121 0.12 -14.47 -12.19
CA ARG A 121 0.76 -14.35 -13.50
C ARG A 121 0.03 -15.24 -14.51
N GLY A 122 -0.29 -14.67 -15.66
CA GLY A 122 -1.01 -15.37 -16.74
C GLY A 122 -2.54 -15.26 -16.67
N ASP A 123 -3.10 -14.61 -15.65
CA ASP A 123 -4.51 -14.22 -15.70
C ASP A 123 -4.77 -13.25 -16.86
N VAL A 124 -5.91 -13.44 -17.52
CA VAL A 124 -6.41 -12.52 -18.55
C VAL A 124 -7.39 -11.58 -17.87
N VAL A 125 -7.02 -10.31 -17.78
CA VAL A 125 -7.81 -9.27 -17.09
C VAL A 125 -8.61 -8.47 -18.10
N LEU A 126 -9.88 -8.21 -17.80
CA LEU A 126 -10.72 -7.28 -18.55
C LEU A 126 -10.73 -5.92 -17.84
N LEU A 127 -10.34 -4.87 -18.55
CA LEU A 127 -10.35 -3.49 -18.07
C LEU A 127 -11.45 -2.69 -18.75
N LYS A 128 -12.13 -1.85 -17.98
CA LYS A 128 -13.14 -0.89 -18.45
C LYS A 128 -12.71 0.55 -18.12
N PRO A 129 -13.26 1.56 -18.81
CA PRO A 129 -13.01 2.95 -18.47
C PRO A 129 -13.34 3.24 -17.00
N GLY A 130 -12.37 3.80 -16.27
CA GLY A 130 -12.48 4.09 -14.84
C GLY A 130 -11.92 2.99 -13.92
N ASP A 131 -11.56 1.83 -14.45
CA ASP A 131 -10.91 0.78 -13.67
C ASP A 131 -9.47 1.19 -13.32
N LEU A 132 -9.04 0.79 -12.13
CA LEU A 132 -7.63 0.88 -11.73
C LEU A 132 -6.86 -0.29 -12.31
N ILE A 133 -5.61 -0.04 -12.72
CA ILE A 133 -4.71 -1.08 -13.22
C ILE A 133 -4.25 -1.94 -12.03
N PRO A 134 -4.60 -3.24 -11.94
CA PRO A 134 -4.46 -4.02 -10.71
C PRO A 134 -3.07 -4.66 -10.52
N ALA A 135 -2.28 -4.72 -11.58
CA ALA A 135 -0.92 -5.26 -11.62
C ALA A 135 -0.22 -4.73 -12.89
N ASP A 136 1.06 -5.06 -13.08
CA ASP A 136 1.70 -4.86 -14.37
C ASP A 136 1.09 -5.82 -15.41
N LEU A 137 0.55 -5.27 -16.49
CA LEU A 137 -0.17 -6.02 -17.52
C LEU A 137 0.48 -5.86 -18.89
N ILE A 138 0.29 -6.88 -19.73
CA ILE A 138 0.58 -6.82 -21.17
C ILE A 138 -0.74 -6.64 -21.91
N LEU A 139 -0.83 -5.61 -22.75
CA LEU A 139 -2.03 -5.33 -23.52
C LEU A 139 -2.15 -6.32 -24.68
N ILE A 140 -3.10 -7.26 -24.57
CA ILE A 140 -3.37 -8.30 -25.57
C ILE A 140 -4.28 -7.78 -26.68
N SER A 141 -5.35 -7.08 -26.29
CA SER A 141 -6.38 -6.56 -27.19
C SER A 141 -7.06 -5.36 -26.53
N GLY A 142 -7.48 -4.39 -27.34
CA GLY A 142 -8.22 -3.24 -26.86
C GLY A 142 -8.21 -2.11 -27.86
N ASP A 143 -9.28 -1.34 -27.89
CA ASP A 143 -9.42 -0.16 -28.73
C ASP A 143 -9.17 1.11 -27.92
N SER A 144 -8.22 1.93 -28.37
CA SER A 144 -7.98 3.28 -27.84
C SER A 144 -7.76 3.36 -26.33
N LEU A 145 -7.07 2.39 -25.73
CA LEU A 145 -6.73 2.41 -24.32
C LEU A 145 -5.86 3.63 -24.00
N SER A 146 -6.31 4.44 -23.04
CA SER A 146 -5.54 5.56 -22.50
C SER A 146 -5.47 5.43 -20.99
N ILE A 147 -4.26 5.48 -20.43
CA ILE A 147 -3.99 5.26 -19.02
C ILE A 147 -3.48 6.56 -18.41
N ASP A 148 -3.99 6.89 -17.22
CA ASP A 148 -3.43 7.95 -16.38
C ASP A 148 -2.20 7.41 -15.65
N GLU A 149 -1.01 7.87 -16.05
CA GLU A 149 0.27 7.52 -15.43
C GLU A 149 0.78 8.63 -14.50
N ALA A 150 -0.05 9.62 -14.12
CA ALA A 150 0.35 10.77 -13.30
C ALA A 150 0.91 10.34 -11.93
N ALA A 151 0.36 9.28 -11.34
CA ALA A 151 0.83 8.73 -10.07
C ALA A 151 2.27 8.16 -10.14
N LEU A 152 2.72 7.74 -11.33
CA LEU A 152 4.04 7.13 -11.52
C LEU A 152 5.05 8.09 -12.18
N THR A 153 4.59 8.93 -13.10
CA THR A 153 5.45 9.79 -13.93
C THR A 153 5.37 11.28 -13.57
N GLY A 154 4.29 11.70 -12.90
CA GLY A 154 3.98 13.11 -12.65
C GLY A 154 3.38 13.85 -13.85
N GLU A 155 3.20 13.19 -14.99
CA GLU A 155 2.59 13.79 -16.18
C GLU A 155 1.06 13.73 -16.10
N SER A 156 0.38 14.87 -16.24
CA SER A 156 -1.07 14.97 -16.07
C SER A 156 -1.89 14.56 -17.31
N PHE A 157 -1.24 14.22 -18.42
CA PHE A 157 -1.93 13.85 -19.65
C PHE A 157 -2.00 12.32 -19.79
N PRO A 158 -3.19 11.75 -20.06
CA PRO A 158 -3.32 10.32 -20.28
C PRO A 158 -2.46 9.84 -21.45
N ARG A 159 -1.78 8.71 -21.26
CA ARG A 159 -0.92 8.11 -22.27
C ARG A 159 -1.65 6.98 -22.99
N ARG A 160 -1.69 7.05 -24.31
CA ARG A 160 -2.26 5.98 -25.15
C ARG A 160 -1.37 4.73 -25.11
N LYS A 161 -2.00 3.56 -25.05
CA LYS A 161 -1.37 2.25 -25.18
C LYS A 161 -1.98 1.53 -26.36
N ASP A 162 -1.13 0.95 -27.19
CA ASP A 162 -1.55 0.12 -28.30
C ASP A 162 -1.03 -1.30 -28.05
N ALA A 163 -1.80 -2.32 -28.45
CA ALA A 163 -1.38 -3.70 -28.29
C ALA A 163 -0.15 -3.92 -29.18
N GLU A 164 0.98 -4.30 -28.58
CA GLU A 164 2.16 -4.68 -29.36
C GLU A 164 1.81 -5.94 -30.15
N ARG A 165 1.83 -5.81 -31.47
CA ARG A 165 1.66 -6.92 -32.39
C ARG A 165 2.92 -7.80 -32.24
N SER A 166 2.81 -8.89 -31.48
CA SER A 166 3.85 -9.93 -31.46
C SER A 166 3.78 -10.71 -32.78
N ASP A 167 4.23 -10.07 -33.85
CA ASP A 167 4.63 -10.78 -35.07
C ASP A 167 6.09 -11.24 -34.86
N GLU A 168 6.28 -12.36 -34.15
CA GLU A 168 7.44 -13.26 -34.27
C GLU A 168 7.18 -14.62 -33.60
#